data_AF-A0A662FRN8-F1
#
_entry.id   AF-A0A662FRN8-F1
#
_cell.length_a   1.000
_cell.length_b   1.000
_cell.length_c   1.000
_cell.angle_alpha   90.00
_cell.angle_beta   90.00
_cell.angle_gamma   90.00
#
_symmetry.space_group_name_H-M   'P 1'
#
loop_
_entity.id
_entity.type
_entity.pdbx_description
1 polymer ?
#
loop_
_entity_poly.entity_id
_entity_poly.type
_entity_poly.pdbx_seq_one_letter_code
_entity_poly.pdbx_strand_id
1 'polypeptide(L)'
;MNVEELAVTAASMSASTVIIVCRGLKGNPGRILFLRIRRLGYNFHPLVLGLTGVKLIREVQRGRKIYPKKEFFSLSALKEDTHACHMMLWLADALQVPYIRLEKLDNLACESCTIGFVRSANEQIILEFMYSKPLSMLGPIVKIGKYRILKRENVQV
;
A
#
# COMPACT_ATOMS: atom_id res chain seq x y z
N MET A 1 6.15 -4.14 22.38
CA MET A 1 6.61 -4.85 21.18
C MET A 1 7.69 -4.02 20.52
N ASN A 2 8.93 -4.49 20.53
CA ASN A 2 10.05 -3.86 19.81
C ASN A 2 10.14 -4.41 18.36
N VAL A 3 11.09 -3.91 17.56
CA VAL A 3 11.24 -4.31 16.14
C VAL A 3 11.69 -5.76 16.00
N GLU A 4 12.53 -6.25 16.90
CA GLU A 4 13.03 -7.64 16.91
C GLU A 4 11.87 -8.62 17.18
N GLU A 5 11.08 -8.37 18.22
CA GLU A 5 9.88 -9.14 18.56
C GLU A 5 8.86 -9.13 17.42
N LEU A 6 8.68 -7.98 16.76
CA LEU A 6 7.81 -7.86 15.60
C LEU A 6 8.31 -8.71 14.42
N ALA A 7 9.62 -8.72 14.18
CA ALA A 7 10.23 -9.51 13.10
C ALA A 7 10.12 -11.02 13.37
N VAL A 8 10.38 -11.46 14.60
CA VAL A 8 10.23 -12.87 15.01
C VAL A 8 8.76 -13.31 14.87
N THR A 9 7.83 -12.48 15.33
CA THR A 9 6.39 -12.75 15.19
C THR A 9 6.00 -12.86 13.71
N ALA A 10 6.43 -11.92 12.87
CA ALA A 10 6.14 -11.94 11.44
C ALA A 10 6.74 -13.18 10.74
N ALA A 11 7.97 -13.57 11.09
CA ALA A 11 8.59 -14.78 10.58
C ALA A 11 7.81 -16.04 10.96
N SER A 12 7.32 -16.13 12.21
CA SER A 12 6.47 -17.26 12.66
C SER A 12 5.17 -17.38 11.88
N MET A 13 4.66 -16.26 11.36
CA MET A 13 3.46 -16.21 10.51
C MET A 13 3.77 -16.41 9.02
N SER A 14 5.02 -16.71 8.65
CA SER A 14 5.50 -16.78 7.26
C SER A 14 5.27 -15.49 6.46
N ALA A 15 5.24 -14.33 7.14
CA ALA A 15 5.09 -13.04 6.48
C ALA A 15 6.45 -12.55 5.95
N SER A 16 6.48 -12.10 4.68
CA SER A 16 7.70 -11.56 4.05
C SER A 16 7.86 -10.04 4.24
N THR A 17 6.76 -9.34 4.52
CA THR A 17 6.72 -7.90 4.75
C THR A 17 5.78 -7.58 5.91
N VAL A 18 6.21 -6.69 6.81
CA VAL A 18 5.37 -6.07 7.84
C VAL A 18 5.12 -4.61 7.46
N ILE A 19 3.85 -4.19 7.52
CA ILE A 19 3.44 -2.81 7.32
C ILE A 19 3.26 -2.16 8.70
N ILE A 20 4.05 -1.14 8.99
CA ILE A 20 4.01 -0.42 10.26
C ILE A 20 3.32 0.92 10.02
N VAL A 21 2.15 1.10 10.63
CA VAL A 21 1.39 2.35 10.57
C VAL A 21 1.71 3.19 11.80
N CYS A 22 2.46 4.27 11.60
CA CYS A 22 2.84 5.17 12.68
C CYS A 22 1.74 6.23 12.94
N ARG A 23 1.58 6.57 14.21
CA ARG A 23 0.71 7.65 14.67
C ARG A 23 1.16 9.00 14.10
N GLY A 24 0.21 9.76 13.58
CA GLY A 24 0.31 11.16 13.21
C GLY A 24 -0.49 12.05 14.17
N LEU A 25 -0.98 13.18 13.66
CA LEU A 25 -1.70 14.16 14.47
C LEU A 25 -3.01 13.59 15.05
N LYS A 26 -3.22 13.83 16.35
CA LYS A 26 -4.44 13.47 17.08
C LYS A 26 -4.82 11.98 17.02
N GLY A 27 -3.86 11.09 16.83
CA GLY A 27 -4.13 9.65 16.77
C GLY A 27 -4.41 9.11 15.36
N ASN A 28 -4.50 9.97 14.34
CA ASN A 28 -4.69 9.54 12.96
C ASN A 28 -3.42 8.91 12.39
N PRO A 29 -3.52 7.97 11.42
CA PRO A 29 -2.37 7.49 10.66
C PRO A 29 -1.61 8.64 10.00
N GLY A 30 -0.30 8.72 10.23
CA GLY A 30 0.54 9.80 9.68
C GLY A 30 1.69 9.31 8.80
N ARG A 31 2.15 8.08 8.99
CA ARG A 31 3.25 7.51 8.22
C ARG A 31 3.11 5.99 8.10
N ILE A 32 3.60 5.44 6.99
CA ILE A 32 3.78 4.00 6.80
C ILE A 32 5.25 3.70 6.57
N LEU A 33 5.75 2.70 7.28
CA LEU A 33 7.05 2.07 7.10
C LEU A 33 6.85 0.59 6.73
N PHE A 34 7.84 0.02 6.07
CA PHE A 34 7.80 -1.40 5.70
C PHE A 34 9.06 -2.09 6.25
N LEU A 35 8.87 -3.21 6.93
CA LEU A 35 9.94 -4.07 7.42
C LEU A 35 9.95 -5.35 6.58
N ARG A 36 11.07 -5.66 5.94
CA ARG A 36 11.24 -6.92 5.21
C ARG A 36 11.77 -7.99 6.13
N ILE A 37 11.10 -9.13 6.10
CA ILE A 37 11.52 -10.35 6.79
C ILE A 37 12.28 -11.21 5.80
N ARG A 38 13.46 -11.67 6.21
CA ARG A 38 14.35 -12.53 5.43
C ARG A 38 14.68 -13.78 6.24
N ARG A 39 15.19 -14.81 5.56
CA ARG A 39 15.63 -16.05 6.21
C ARG A 39 16.65 -15.84 7.32
N LEU A 40 17.53 -14.84 7.19
CA LEU A 40 18.65 -14.57 8.11
C LEU A 40 18.49 -13.28 8.93
N GLY A 41 17.30 -12.66 8.95
CA GLY A 41 17.07 -11.43 9.71
C GLY A 41 15.99 -10.54 9.10
N TYR A 42 16.05 -9.24 9.38
CA TYR A 42 15.10 -8.26 8.89
C TYR A 42 15.78 -6.92 8.56
N ASN A 43 15.15 -6.12 7.71
CA ASN A 43 15.61 -4.76 7.42
C ASN A 43 14.42 -3.87 7.05
N PHE A 44 14.45 -2.58 7.40
CA PHE A 44 13.42 -1.69 6.85
C PHE A 44 13.65 -1.49 5.35
N HIS A 45 12.55 -1.42 4.62
CA HIS A 45 12.52 -0.96 3.26
C HIS A 45 12.78 0.55 3.21
N PRO A 46 13.49 1.07 2.19
CA PRO A 46 13.79 2.50 2.10
C PRO A 46 12.56 3.39 1.90
N LEU A 47 11.44 2.84 1.44
CA LEU A 47 10.20 3.61 1.23
C LEU A 47 9.55 4.01 2.55
N VAL A 48 9.31 5.30 2.71
CA VAL A 48 8.49 5.89 3.79
C VAL A 48 7.36 6.69 3.17
N LEU A 49 6.12 6.37 3.51
CA LEU A 49 4.94 7.11 3.05
C LEU A 49 4.49 8.09 4.13
N GLY A 50 4.30 9.36 3.78
CA GLY A 50 3.68 10.39 4.62
C GLY A 50 2.21 10.55 4.26
N LEU A 51 1.33 10.19 5.18
CA LEU A 51 -0.11 10.22 4.98
C LEU A 51 -0.68 11.61 5.29
N THR A 52 -1.54 12.12 4.41
CA THR A 52 -2.31 13.35 4.63
C THR A 52 -3.77 13.08 4.96
N GLY A 53 -4.25 11.86 4.71
CA GLY A 53 -5.58 11.43 5.10
C GLY A 53 -5.83 9.96 4.82
N VAL A 54 -6.71 9.36 5.61
CA VAL A 54 -7.24 8.02 5.37
C VAL A 54 -8.74 8.11 5.54
N LYS A 55 -9.50 7.66 4.55
CA LYS A 55 -10.96 7.54 4.65
C LYS A 55 -11.32 6.06 4.62
N LEU A 56 -11.88 5.54 5.70
CA LEU A 56 -12.21 4.13 5.83
C LEU A 56 -13.44 3.79 4.98
N ILE A 57 -13.51 2.54 4.51
CA ILE A 57 -14.63 2.10 3.66
C ILE A 57 -16.00 2.32 4.30
N ARG A 58 -16.12 2.15 5.62
CA ARG A 58 -17.35 2.38 6.40
C ARG A 58 -17.84 3.83 6.36
N GLU A 59 -16.95 4.78 6.07
CA GLU A 59 -17.25 6.21 5.93
C GLU A 59 -17.64 6.56 4.50
N VAL A 60 -17.33 5.70 3.52
CA VAL A 60 -17.64 5.87 2.10
C VAL A 60 -18.91 5.11 1.72
N GLN A 61 -18.99 3.84 2.11
CA GLN A 61 -20.10 2.95 1.84
C GLN A 61 -20.80 2.63 3.18
N ARG A 62 -21.90 3.34 3.47
CA ARG A 62 -22.75 3.01 4.61
C ARG A 62 -23.46 1.67 4.32
N GLY A 63 -23.02 0.59 4.95
CA GLY A 63 -23.79 -0.65 5.05
C GLY A 63 -23.49 -1.77 4.04
N ARG A 64 -22.61 -1.59 3.04
CA ARG A 64 -22.14 -2.68 2.17
C ARG A 64 -20.77 -3.18 2.61
N LYS A 65 -20.70 -4.43 3.05
CA LYS A 65 -19.44 -5.15 3.29
C LYS A 65 -19.15 -6.01 2.08
N ILE A 66 -18.18 -5.58 1.27
CA ILE A 66 -17.59 -6.44 0.23
C ILE A 66 -16.39 -7.11 0.89
N TYR A 67 -16.48 -8.43 1.07
CA TYR A 67 -15.36 -9.21 1.57
C TYR A 67 -14.47 -9.58 0.39
N PRO A 68 -13.17 -9.25 0.43
CA PRO A 68 -12.26 -9.77 -0.57
C PRO A 68 -12.27 -11.29 -0.47
N LYS A 69 -12.47 -11.96 -1.60
CA LYS A 69 -12.17 -13.39 -1.70
C LYS A 69 -10.64 -13.55 -1.59
N LYS A 70 -10.17 -14.73 -1.19
CA LYS A 70 -8.72 -15.06 -1.20
C LYS A 70 -8.25 -15.04 -2.65
N GLU A 71 -7.77 -13.89 -3.09
CA GLU A 71 -7.48 -13.62 -4.48
C GLU A 71 -6.15 -12.88 -4.62
N PHE A 72 -5.66 -12.86 -5.85
CA PHE A 72 -4.45 -12.16 -6.24
C PHE A 72 -4.56 -10.66 -5.94
N PHE A 73 -3.50 -10.07 -5.40
CA PHE A 73 -3.38 -8.63 -5.18
C PHE A 73 -2.32 -8.03 -6.09
N SER A 74 -2.66 -6.95 -6.79
CA SER A 74 -1.72 -6.19 -7.61
C SER A 74 -1.90 -4.68 -7.43
N LEU A 75 -0.82 -3.94 -7.69
CA LEU A 75 -0.88 -2.48 -7.82
C LEU A 75 -1.05 -2.08 -9.28
N SER A 76 -1.82 -1.02 -9.52
CA SER A 76 -2.06 -0.53 -10.87
C SER A 76 -2.17 0.99 -10.92
N ALA A 77 -1.68 1.59 -12.00
CA ALA A 77 -1.82 3.01 -12.30
C ALA A 77 -1.96 3.20 -13.81
N LEU A 78 -2.53 4.33 -14.19
CA LEU A 78 -2.58 4.76 -15.58
C LEU A 78 -1.17 5.14 -16.05
N LYS A 79 -0.81 4.71 -17.26
CA LYS A 79 0.53 4.86 -17.83
C LYS A 79 0.93 6.32 -18.01
N GLU A 80 -0.04 7.18 -18.31
CA GLU A 80 0.12 8.62 -18.42
C GLU A 80 0.40 9.31 -17.08
N ASP A 81 0.04 8.69 -15.95
CA ASP A 81 0.32 9.19 -14.61
C ASP A 81 1.72 8.78 -14.17
N THR A 82 2.71 9.47 -14.73
CA THR A 82 4.13 9.21 -14.49
C THR A 82 4.52 9.33 -13.00
N HIS A 83 3.88 10.23 -12.26
CA HIS A 83 4.14 10.43 -10.84
C HIS A 83 3.63 9.26 -9.99
N ALA A 84 2.40 8.79 -10.25
CA ALA A 84 1.86 7.59 -9.62
C ALA A 84 2.71 6.36 -9.99
N CYS A 85 3.04 6.18 -11.26
CA CYS A 85 3.87 5.09 -11.76
C CYS A 85 5.23 5.01 -11.04
N HIS A 86 5.90 6.15 -10.81
CA HIS A 86 7.19 6.18 -10.11
C HIS A 86 7.06 5.76 -8.65
N MET A 87 6.07 6.27 -7.92
CA MET A 87 5.84 5.87 -6.53
C MET A 87 5.47 4.38 -6.44
N MET A 88 4.67 3.89 -7.39
CA MET A 88 4.24 2.50 -7.38
C MET A 88 5.38 1.50 -7.53
N LEU A 89 6.45 1.81 -8.26
CA LEU A 89 7.61 0.93 -8.32
C LEU A 89 8.17 0.64 -6.92
N TRP A 90 8.30 1.69 -6.10
CA TRP A 90 8.75 1.56 -4.72
C TRP A 90 7.73 0.86 -3.83
N LEU A 91 6.43 1.12 -4.03
CA LEU A 91 5.37 0.51 -3.23
C LEU A 91 5.19 -0.98 -3.55
N ALA A 92 5.27 -1.36 -4.83
CA ALA A 92 5.22 -2.73 -5.31
C ALA A 92 6.39 -3.54 -4.74
N ASP A 93 7.60 -2.97 -4.78
CA ASP A 93 8.78 -3.57 -4.17
C ASP A 93 8.62 -3.69 -2.64
N ALA A 94 8.10 -2.65 -1.96
CA ALA A 94 7.86 -2.69 -0.51
C ALA A 94 6.87 -3.79 -0.11
N LEU A 95 5.77 -3.92 -0.85
CA LEU A 95 4.69 -4.89 -0.60
C LEU A 95 4.97 -6.28 -1.19
N GLN A 96 6.01 -6.42 -2.02
CA GLN A 96 6.34 -7.64 -2.76
C GLN A 96 5.18 -8.13 -3.64
N VAL A 97 4.50 -7.20 -4.33
CA VAL A 97 3.34 -7.51 -5.17
C VAL A 97 3.55 -7.05 -6.61
N PRO A 98 2.87 -7.68 -7.58
CA PRO A 98 2.98 -7.28 -8.98
C PRO A 98 2.44 -5.86 -9.22
N TYR A 99 3.10 -5.18 -10.17
CA TYR A 99 2.70 -3.87 -10.66
C TYR A 99 2.33 -3.97 -12.15
N ILE A 100 1.14 -3.47 -12.49
CA ILE A 100 0.61 -3.41 -13.85
C ILE A 100 0.42 -1.94 -14.26
N ARG A 101 0.97 -1.56 -15.43
CA ARG A 101 0.66 -0.29 -16.09
C ARG A 101 -0.58 -0.45 -16.96
N LEU A 102 -1.55 0.42 -16.78
CA LEU A 102 -2.80 0.40 -17.52
C LEU A 102 -2.80 1.51 -18.57
N GLU A 103 -3.24 1.18 -19.78
CA GLU A 103 -3.48 2.20 -20.82
C GLU A 103 -4.79 2.96 -20.56
N LYS A 104 -5.78 2.31 -19.93
CA LYS A 104 -7.10 2.87 -19.62
C LYS A 104 -7.66 2.24 -18.35
N LEU A 105 -8.60 2.93 -17.69
CA LEU A 105 -9.24 2.46 -16.46
C LEU A 105 -10.05 1.17 -16.68
N ASP A 106 -10.66 1.01 -17.85
CA ASP A 106 -11.45 -0.19 -18.21
C ASP A 106 -10.62 -1.47 -18.17
N ASN A 107 -9.29 -1.36 -18.31
CA ASN A 107 -8.37 -2.50 -18.19
C ASN A 107 -8.26 -3.03 -16.74
N LEU A 108 -8.81 -2.34 -15.73
CA LEU A 108 -8.92 -2.84 -14.36
C LEU A 108 -9.86 -4.05 -14.25
N ALA A 109 -10.79 -4.23 -15.18
CA ALA A 109 -11.73 -5.35 -15.19
C ALA A 109 -11.04 -6.65 -15.66
N CYS A 110 -10.09 -7.14 -14.86
CA CYS A 110 -9.44 -8.44 -15.01
C CYS A 110 -10.11 -9.49 -14.10
N GLU A 111 -9.78 -10.77 -14.28
CA GLU A 111 -10.29 -11.87 -13.44
C GLU A 111 -10.17 -11.55 -11.95
N SER A 112 -11.20 -11.93 -11.18
CA SER A 112 -11.45 -11.57 -9.78
C SER A 112 -10.17 -11.37 -8.97
N CYS A 113 -9.76 -10.11 -8.81
CA CYS A 113 -8.56 -9.73 -8.07
C CYS A 113 -8.80 -8.46 -7.26
N THR A 114 -8.03 -8.32 -6.17
CA THR A 114 -7.99 -7.07 -5.43
C THR A 114 -6.91 -6.19 -6.05
N ILE A 115 -7.25 -4.96 -6.37
CA ILE A 115 -6.37 -4.01 -7.02
C ILE A 115 -6.13 -2.83 -6.09
N GLY A 116 -4.87 -2.48 -5.84
CA GLY A 116 -4.49 -1.17 -5.33
C GLY A 116 -4.29 -0.21 -6.49
N PHE A 117 -5.32 0.56 -6.83
CA PHE A 117 -5.24 1.58 -7.86
C PHE A 117 -4.60 2.86 -7.30
N VAL A 118 -3.54 3.33 -7.96
CA VAL A 118 -2.79 4.51 -7.55
C VAL A 118 -2.90 5.57 -8.63
N ARG A 119 -3.22 6.79 -8.20
CA ARG A 119 -3.32 7.97 -9.08
C ARG A 119 -2.84 9.22 -8.37
N SER A 120 -2.40 10.19 -9.14
CA SER A 120 -2.04 11.52 -8.71
C SER A 120 -3.27 12.43 -8.81
N ALA A 121 -3.52 13.23 -7.78
CA ALA A 121 -4.55 14.25 -7.78
C ALA A 121 -4.19 15.36 -6.80
N ASN A 122 -4.30 16.62 -7.21
CA ASN A 122 -4.04 17.80 -6.37
C ASN A 122 -2.69 17.72 -5.62
N GLU A 123 -1.61 17.40 -6.35
CA GLU A 123 -0.25 17.23 -5.80
C GLU A 123 -0.11 16.11 -4.75
N GLN A 124 -1.11 15.24 -4.63
CA GLN A 124 -1.11 14.08 -3.75
C GLN A 124 -1.18 12.80 -4.56
N ILE A 125 -0.69 11.72 -3.98
CA ILE A 125 -0.95 10.37 -4.48
C ILE A 125 -2.11 9.78 -3.69
N ILE A 126 -3.07 9.19 -4.39
CA ILE A 126 -4.23 8.53 -3.83
C ILE A 126 -4.12 7.04 -4.16
N LEU A 127 -4.15 6.22 -3.13
CA LEU A 127 -4.26 4.77 -3.22
C LEU A 127 -5.69 4.36 -2.85
N GLU A 128 -6.37 3.78 -3.82
CA GLU A 128 -7.72 3.25 -3.72
C GLU A 128 -7.66 1.74 -3.89
N PHE A 129 -8.28 1.01 -2.98
CA PHE A 129 -8.38 -0.43 -3.09
C PHE A 129 -9.71 -0.80 -3.74
N MET A 130 -9.68 -1.69 -4.73
CA MET A 130 -10.81 -2.05 -5.57
C MET A 130 -10.86 -3.56 -5.77
N TYR A 131 -12.04 -4.08 -6.00
CA TYR A 131 -12.29 -5.44 -6.51
C TYR A 131 -12.57 -5.33 -8.00
N SER A 132 -11.94 -6.17 -8.83
CA SER A 132 -12.01 -6.04 -10.30
C SER A 132 -13.37 -6.42 -10.91
N LYS A 133 -14.13 -7.33 -10.28
CA LYS A 133 -15.34 -7.91 -10.90
C LYS A 133 -16.44 -8.30 -9.91
N PRO A 134 -17.42 -7.43 -9.61
CA PRO A 134 -17.65 -6.12 -10.24
C PRO A 134 -16.67 -5.06 -9.74
N LEU A 135 -16.34 -4.10 -10.59
CA LEU A 135 -15.49 -2.96 -10.22
C LEU A 135 -16.13 -2.20 -9.05
N SER A 136 -15.54 -2.36 -7.87
CA SER A 136 -16.10 -1.81 -6.64
C SER A 136 -15.01 -1.49 -5.64
N MET A 137 -15.16 -0.40 -4.91
CA MET A 137 -14.19 0.01 -3.90
C MET A 137 -14.22 -0.96 -2.72
N LEU A 138 -13.04 -1.38 -2.29
CA LEU A 138 -12.82 -2.37 -1.24
C LEU A 138 -11.78 -1.81 -0.27
N GLY A 139 -12.17 -1.38 0.94
CA GLY A 139 -11.18 -0.86 1.90
C GLY A 139 -10.96 0.66 1.84
N PRO A 140 -9.92 1.17 2.52
CA PRO A 140 -9.76 2.61 2.72
C PRO A 140 -9.26 3.34 1.47
N ILE A 141 -9.55 4.63 1.39
CA ILE A 141 -8.85 5.55 0.49
C ILE A 141 -7.69 6.16 1.27
N VAL A 142 -6.46 5.98 0.78
CA VAL A 142 -5.25 6.48 1.43
C VAL A 142 -4.69 7.64 0.61
N LYS A 143 -4.57 8.81 1.23
CA LYS A 143 -3.95 10.00 0.65
C LYS A 143 -2.52 10.15 1.15
N ILE A 144 -1.59 10.24 0.22
CA ILE A 144 -0.15 10.33 0.45
C ILE A 144 0.28 11.70 -0.08
N GLY A 145 0.67 12.59 0.82
CA GLY A 145 1.14 13.93 0.44
C GLY A 145 2.62 13.98 0.13
N LYS A 146 3.41 13.06 0.67
CA LYS A 146 4.85 12.93 0.39
C LYS A 146 5.30 11.51 0.60
N TYR A 147 6.29 11.06 -0.17
CA TYR A 147 7.04 9.85 0.12
C TYR A 147 8.53 10.16 0.10
N ARG A 148 9.31 9.37 0.84
CA ARG A 148 10.76 9.47 0.89
C ARG A 148 11.37 8.11 0.62
N ILE A 149 12.47 8.11 -0.13
CA ILE A 149 13.33 6.94 -0.30
C ILE A 149 14.58 7.19 0.54
N LEU A 150 14.69 6.47 1.66
CA LEU A 150 15.87 6.56 2.51
C LEU A 150 17.04 5.86 1.83
N LYS A 151 18.24 6.46 1.89
CA LYS A 151 19.47 5.77 1.50
C LYS A 151 19.70 4.61 2.46
N ARG A 152 20.21 3.47 1.95
CA ARG A 152 20.41 2.22 2.73
C ARG A 152 21.23 2.42 4.01
N GLU A 153 22.12 3.41 4.03
CA GLU A 153 22.98 3.76 5.17
C GLU A 153 22.23 4.42 6.35
N ASN A 154 21.04 4.97 6.11
CA ASN A 154 20.24 5.69 7.12
C ASN A 154 19.11 4.84 7.71
N VAL A 155 19.16 3.52 7.53
CA VAL A 155 18.16 2.58 8.03
C VAL A 155 18.62 2.02 9.37
N GLN A 156 18.74 2.89 10.37
CA GLN A 156 18.80 2.50 11.77
C GLN A 156 17.70 3.28 12.50
N VAL A 157 16.77 2.54 13.10
CA VAL A 157 15.72 3.06 14.00
C VAL A 157 16.00 2.48 15.37
#